data_AF-A0A3S0DLL0-F1
#
_entry.id   AF-A0A3S0DLL0-F1
#
_cell.length_a   1.000
_cell.length_b   1.000
_cell.length_c   1.000
_cell.angle_alpha   90.00
_cell.angle_beta   90.00
_cell.angle_gamma   90.00
#
_symmetry.space_group_name_H-M   'P 1'
#
loop_
_entity.id
_entity.type
_entity.pdbx_description
1 polymer ?
#
loop_
_entity_poly.entity_id
_entity_poly.type
_entity_poly.pdbx_seq_one_letter_code
_entity_poly.pdbx_strand_id
1 'polypeptide(L)'
;MTEHELVKECMAAICKKNGFTRPSEMTYRDFEHISQELEEKTGTLISVSTIKRLLNGDFSRIPQTATLNAISNYLDFKNWQEYKIASHIPETKPVSVPVAQAKNSFIPSITPGKLIYNKWTSSLLAVAVLLMIFSFIKGKTSSVVSYKSASFSFKKTTANDLPNTVVFEYDVTGVEADSFFIQQSWDSTRRVRVDKSKHTLTDIYYEPGYHVAKLIANDSIIKTIDVSIPTDKWIYYAKERNFTSHPQYIKVSGFNNGYLTITKEDAEKSLINLEKENLYVMTYFPSSFNVSSDNYLFKSRVRVVNNRNISCASLMCEVFTQRNFNYFMTFPSGCASVINGQYGEVKLNGQTNNLSAMAINPNEWNDIEVVVINKTVHIKFNGKEVFSCGYHQSSGLITGLGFISNGFLQVDYTELSGGNGKIVYKNDFEK
;
A
#
# COMPACT_ATOMS: atom_id res chain seq x y z
N MET A 1 7.36 -0.03 36.99
CA MET A 1 6.64 -0.13 35.72
C MET A 1 6.86 -1.50 35.13
N THR A 2 5.79 -2.24 34.84
CA THR A 2 5.82 -3.57 34.23
C THR A 2 6.09 -3.47 32.73
N GLU A 3 6.55 -4.56 32.09
CA GLU A 3 6.79 -4.55 30.64
C GLU A 3 5.48 -4.39 29.83
N HIS A 4 4.34 -4.77 30.41
CA HIS A 4 3.00 -4.45 29.87
C HIS A 4 2.73 -2.94 29.84
N GLU A 5 3.02 -2.25 30.94
CA GLU A 5 2.82 -0.80 31.05
C GLU A 5 3.74 -0.04 30.08
N LEU A 6 4.99 -0.47 29.94
CA LEU A 6 5.94 0.09 28.98
C LEU A 6 5.45 0.00 27.53
N VAL A 7 4.87 -1.13 27.13
CA VAL A 7 4.31 -1.28 25.77
C VAL A 7 3.15 -0.33 25.55
N LYS A 8 2.26 -0.18 26.55
CA LYS A 8 1.13 0.74 26.49
C LYS A 8 1.57 2.19 26.41
N GLU A 9 2.58 2.60 27.18
CA GLU A 9 3.16 3.94 27.13
C GLU A 9 3.84 4.23 25.79
N CYS A 10 4.59 3.26 25.25
CA CYS A 10 5.21 3.37 23.94
C CYS A 10 4.15 3.63 22.86
N MET A 11 3.04 2.88 22.90
CA MET A 11 1.92 3.07 21.97
C MET A 11 1.22 4.42 22.15
N ALA A 12 1.01 4.85 23.39
CA ALA A 12 0.43 6.17 23.67
C ALA A 12 1.33 7.31 23.16
N ALA A 13 2.65 7.17 23.29
CA ALA A 13 3.62 8.14 22.77
C ALA A 13 3.61 8.20 21.23
N ILE A 14 3.46 7.05 20.55
CA ILE A 14 3.27 7.00 19.09
C ILE A 14 2.00 7.74 18.67
N CYS A 15 0.87 7.49 19.33
CA CYS A 15 -0.38 8.20 19.08
C CYS A 15 -0.21 9.72 19.26
N LYS A 16 0.44 10.15 20.35
CA LYS A 16 0.71 11.56 20.62
C LYS A 16 1.60 12.20 19.56
N LYS A 17 2.63 11.49 19.08
CA LYS A 17 3.53 11.96 17.99
C LYS A 17 2.77 12.18 16.67
N ASN A 18 1.70 11.43 16.44
CA ASN A 18 0.80 11.55 15.30
C ASN A 18 -0.39 12.51 15.56
N GLY A 19 -0.36 13.30 16.64
CA GLY A 19 -1.41 14.27 16.94
C GLY A 19 -2.64 13.70 17.66
N PHE A 20 -2.65 12.42 18.03
CA PHE A 20 -3.76 11.78 18.72
C PHE A 20 -3.53 11.75 20.24
N THR A 21 -4.11 12.70 20.96
CA THR A 21 -3.97 12.83 22.43
C THR A 21 -5.00 12.02 23.22
N ARG A 22 -6.07 11.55 22.57
CA ARG A 22 -7.14 10.73 23.18
C ARG A 22 -7.37 9.44 22.39
N PRO A 23 -6.61 8.37 22.69
CA PRO A 23 -6.71 7.13 21.94
C PRO A 23 -8.08 6.43 21.96
N SER A 24 -8.89 6.70 22.99
CA SER A 24 -10.26 6.19 23.11
C SER A 24 -11.26 6.79 22.11
N GLU A 25 -10.91 7.93 21.49
CA GLU A 25 -11.75 8.62 20.51
C GLU A 25 -11.30 8.37 19.06
N MET A 26 -10.21 7.60 18.88
CA MET A 26 -9.66 7.33 17.56
C MET A 26 -10.60 6.46 16.73
N THR A 27 -10.82 6.90 15.50
CA THR A 27 -11.58 6.18 14.48
C THR A 27 -10.74 5.06 13.87
N TYR A 28 -11.38 4.15 13.13
CA TYR A 28 -10.66 3.13 12.37
C TYR A 28 -9.59 3.72 11.42
N ARG A 29 -9.90 4.86 10.78
CA ARG A 29 -8.98 5.57 9.87
C ARG A 29 -7.74 6.08 10.59
N ASP A 30 -7.87 6.52 11.84
CA ASP A 30 -6.73 7.01 12.63
C ASP A 30 -5.76 5.87 12.96
N PHE A 31 -6.28 4.67 13.23
CA PHE A 31 -5.44 3.49 13.43
C PHE A 31 -4.78 3.00 12.13
N GLU A 32 -5.47 3.07 10.99
CA GLU A 32 -4.88 2.78 9.67
C GLU A 32 -3.73 3.73 9.36
N HIS A 33 -3.89 5.03 9.65
CA HIS A 33 -2.83 6.01 9.49
C HIS A 33 -1.61 5.67 10.35
N ILE A 34 -1.79 5.33 11.64
CA ILE A 34 -0.66 4.91 12.50
C ILE A 34 -0.02 3.61 12.02
N SER A 35 -0.81 2.66 11.52
CA SER A 35 -0.30 1.41 10.92
C SER A 35 0.60 1.70 9.73
N GLN A 36 0.18 2.60 8.84
CA GLN A 36 0.94 3.02 7.67
C GLN A 36 2.21 3.76 8.08
N GLU A 37 2.11 4.73 9.00
CA GLU A 37 3.26 5.47 9.53
C GLU A 37 4.30 4.55 10.18
N LEU A 38 3.85 3.55 10.94
CA LEU A 38 4.75 2.54 11.54
C LEU A 38 5.43 1.70 10.47
N GLU A 39 4.71 1.25 9.45
CA GLU A 39 5.26 0.48 8.35
C GLU A 39 6.28 1.31 7.55
N GLU A 40 5.91 2.53 7.17
CA GLU A 40 6.73 3.46 6.39
C GLU A 40 8.04 3.80 7.11
N LYS A 41 7.98 4.07 8.42
CA LYS A 41 9.17 4.48 9.19
C LYS A 41 10.04 3.30 9.63
N THR A 42 9.45 2.14 9.92
CA THR A 42 10.16 1.03 10.59
C THR A 42 10.34 -0.20 9.72
N GLY A 43 9.72 -0.22 8.54
CA GLY A 43 9.70 -1.37 7.64
C GLY A 43 8.92 -2.58 8.17
N THR A 44 8.23 -2.42 9.31
CA THR A 44 7.46 -3.48 9.96
C THR A 44 5.99 -3.09 10.00
N LEU A 45 5.16 -3.81 9.24
CA LEU A 45 3.71 -3.62 9.29
C LEU A 45 3.14 -4.12 10.61
N ILE A 46 2.52 -3.22 11.38
CA ILE A 46 1.76 -3.56 12.59
C ILE A 46 0.29 -3.26 12.32
N SER A 47 -0.54 -4.31 12.26
CA SER A 47 -1.94 -4.17 11.88
C SER A 47 -2.76 -3.31 12.85
N VAL A 48 -3.85 -2.71 12.36
CA VAL A 48 -4.80 -1.91 13.16
C VAL A 48 -5.31 -2.66 14.40
N SER A 49 -5.63 -3.95 14.28
CA SER A 49 -6.07 -4.75 15.42
C SER A 49 -4.96 -4.94 16.45
N THR A 50 -3.71 -5.12 15.99
CA THR A 50 -2.54 -5.18 16.86
C THR A 50 -2.34 -3.84 17.58
N ILE A 51 -2.39 -2.71 16.87
CA ILE A 51 -2.26 -1.36 17.46
C ILE A 51 -3.30 -1.15 18.56
N LYS A 52 -4.58 -1.43 18.28
CA LYS A 52 -5.67 -1.34 19.27
C LYS A 52 -5.41 -2.22 20.48
N ARG A 53 -5.01 -3.47 20.25
CA ARG A 53 -4.69 -4.44 21.31
C ARG A 53 -3.56 -3.93 22.21
N LEU A 54 -2.46 -3.44 21.62
CA LEU A 54 -1.30 -2.94 22.38
C LEU A 54 -1.63 -1.67 23.17
N LEU A 55 -2.42 -0.79 22.57
CA LEU A 55 -2.82 0.48 23.17
C LEU A 55 -3.79 0.29 24.35
N ASN A 56 -4.68 -0.69 24.28
CA ASN A 56 -5.58 -1.03 25.39
C ASN A 56 -4.90 -1.88 26.47
N GLY A 57 -3.84 -2.60 26.13
CA GLY A 57 -3.21 -3.59 27.02
C GLY A 57 -3.83 -4.98 26.90
N ASP A 58 -4.59 -5.25 25.84
CA ASP A 58 -5.40 -6.47 25.65
C ASP A 58 -4.56 -7.65 25.13
N PHE A 59 -3.38 -7.89 25.71
CA PHE A 59 -2.49 -8.99 25.34
C PHE A 59 -2.10 -9.79 26.59
N SER A 60 -2.15 -11.12 26.52
CA SER A 60 -1.82 -11.99 27.66
C SER A 60 -0.33 -12.32 27.77
N ARG A 61 0.44 -12.06 26.69
CA ARG A 61 1.88 -12.23 26.60
C ARG A 61 2.51 -11.02 25.94
N ILE A 62 3.73 -10.71 26.32
CA ILE A 62 4.53 -9.63 25.73
C ILE A 62 4.66 -9.84 24.21
N PRO A 63 4.46 -8.79 23.39
CA PRO A 63 4.61 -8.88 21.93
C PRO A 63 5.99 -9.37 21.51
N GLN A 64 6.09 -9.88 20.28
CA GLN A 64 7.38 -10.34 19.75
C GLN A 64 8.39 -9.20 19.64
N THR A 65 9.67 -9.52 19.74
CA THR A 65 10.78 -8.55 19.66
C THR A 65 10.73 -7.69 18.41
N ALA A 66 10.30 -8.23 17.26
CA ALA A 66 10.13 -7.46 16.04
C ALA A 66 9.09 -6.34 16.20
N THR A 67 7.92 -6.66 16.78
CA THR A 67 6.87 -5.68 17.10
C THR A 67 7.35 -4.65 18.11
N LEU A 68 8.05 -5.10 19.18
CA LEU A 68 8.60 -4.21 20.21
C LEU A 68 9.68 -3.28 19.66
N ASN A 69 10.54 -3.77 18.77
CA ASN A 69 11.53 -2.96 18.08
C ASN A 69 10.86 -1.97 17.13
N ALA A 70 9.85 -2.38 16.37
CA ALA A 70 9.14 -1.47 15.47
C ALA A 70 8.49 -0.30 16.22
N ILE A 71 7.74 -0.55 17.31
CA ILE A 71 7.11 0.54 18.08
C ILE A 71 8.14 1.48 18.73
N SER A 72 9.28 0.95 19.22
CA SER A 72 10.34 1.77 19.80
C SER A 72 11.15 2.53 18.73
N ASN A 73 11.42 1.91 17.58
CA ASN A 73 12.10 2.53 16.44
C ASN A 73 11.33 3.73 15.88
N TYR A 74 9.99 3.67 15.89
CA TYR A 74 9.17 4.81 15.49
C TYR A 74 9.41 6.06 16.36
N LEU A 75 9.75 5.85 17.63
CA LEU A 75 10.11 6.88 18.60
C LEU A 75 11.61 7.21 18.59
N ASP A 76 12.34 6.79 17.54
CA ASP A 76 13.76 7.09 17.30
C ASP A 76 14.74 6.39 18.26
N PHE A 77 14.30 5.30 18.91
CA PHE A 77 15.18 4.37 19.63
C PHE A 77 15.71 3.30 18.66
N LYS A 78 16.88 2.70 18.93
CA LYS A 78 17.46 1.66 18.08
C LYS A 78 16.73 0.32 18.18
N ASN A 79 16.16 0.04 19.34
CA ASN A 79 15.41 -1.18 19.65
C ASN A 79 14.68 -1.05 21.00
N TRP A 80 13.89 -2.08 21.33
CA TRP A 80 13.10 -2.14 22.56
C TRP A 80 13.94 -2.04 23.83
N GLN A 81 15.16 -2.59 23.83
CA GLN A 81 16.01 -2.56 25.02
C GLN A 81 16.46 -1.12 25.35
N GLU A 82 16.77 -0.32 24.33
CA GLU A 82 17.12 1.09 24.51
C GLU A 82 15.94 1.91 25.04
N TYR A 83 14.75 1.68 24.49
CA TYR A 83 13.51 2.30 24.99
C TYR A 83 13.27 1.95 26.47
N LYS A 84 13.42 0.68 26.87
CA LYS A 84 13.27 0.26 28.28
C LYS A 84 14.24 0.96 29.22
N ILE A 85 15.49 1.16 28.79
CA ILE A 85 16.50 1.86 29.59
C ILE A 85 16.09 3.34 29.73
N ALA A 86 15.69 3.98 28.63
CA ALA A 86 15.27 5.38 28.62
C ALA A 86 14.03 5.62 29.50
N SER A 87 13.03 4.73 29.45
CA SER A 87 11.79 4.83 30.23
C SER A 87 11.94 4.44 31.72
N HIS A 88 13.12 3.97 32.15
CA HIS A 88 13.45 3.72 33.56
C HIS A 88 14.35 4.79 34.17
N ILE A 89 14.79 5.77 33.39
CA ILE A 89 15.52 6.93 33.90
C ILE A 89 14.48 7.99 34.30
N PRO A 90 14.46 8.48 35.56
CA PRO A 90 13.58 9.58 35.94
C PRO A 90 13.89 10.82 35.11
N GLU A 91 12.90 11.32 34.37
CA GLU A 91 12.97 12.63 33.70
C GLU A 91 13.29 13.72 34.73
N THR A 92 14.51 14.24 34.68
CA THR A 92 14.80 15.56 35.25
C THR A 92 14.26 16.58 34.26
N LYS A 93 13.18 17.25 34.65
CA LYS A 93 12.53 18.34 33.92
C LYS A 93 13.56 19.33 33.35
N PRO A 94 13.35 19.86 32.13
CA PRO A 94 14.10 21.00 31.66
C PRO A 94 13.64 22.25 32.42
N VAL A 95 14.56 22.84 33.21
CA VAL A 95 14.35 24.15 33.82
C VAL A 95 14.46 25.20 32.71
N SER A 96 13.40 25.99 32.58
CA SER A 96 13.29 27.20 31.79
C SER A 96 14.45 28.16 32.04
N VAL A 97 15.14 28.57 30.98
CA VAL A 97 16.08 29.69 30.99
C VAL A 97 15.31 30.99 30.75
N PRO A 98 15.32 31.98 31.66
CA PRO A 98 14.99 33.35 31.31
C PRO A 98 16.22 34.08 30.79
N VAL A 99 16.03 34.79 29.69
CA VAL A 99 16.98 35.74 29.11
C VAL A 99 17.16 36.92 30.06
N ALA A 100 18.41 37.23 30.46
CA ALA A 100 18.78 38.55 30.96
C ALA A 100 20.27 38.84 30.68
N GLN A 101 20.53 40.10 30.33
CA GLN A 101 21.75 40.66 29.77
C GLN A 101 22.92 40.79 30.76
N ALA A 102 24.10 40.95 30.16
CA ALA A 102 25.42 41.34 30.68
C ALA A 102 25.49 42.16 31.99
N LYS A 103 26.42 41.78 32.89
CA LYS A 103 27.61 42.57 33.29
C LYS A 103 28.44 41.89 34.41
N ASN A 104 29.76 41.91 34.21
CA ASN A 104 30.90 41.96 35.15
C ASN A 104 30.92 41.24 36.51
N SER A 105 32.06 40.54 36.69
CA SER A 105 32.95 40.45 37.87
C SER A 105 32.45 39.72 39.13
N PHE A 106 33.11 38.62 39.50
CA PHE A 106 34.17 38.55 40.54
C PHE A 106 34.55 37.07 40.80
N ILE A 107 35.85 36.81 40.95
CA ILE A 107 36.44 35.52 41.34
C ILE A 107 36.34 35.36 42.87
N PRO A 108 36.18 34.14 43.41
CA PRO A 108 37.26 33.62 44.24
C PRO A 108 37.61 32.14 43.99
N SER A 109 38.89 31.86 44.15
CA SER A 109 39.62 30.59 44.04
C SER A 109 39.28 29.56 45.12
N ILE A 110 39.27 28.26 44.76
CA ILE A 110 39.42 27.14 45.72
C ILE A 110 40.48 26.14 45.19
N THR A 111 41.43 25.83 46.07
CA THR A 111 42.62 24.99 45.95
C THR A 111 42.28 23.47 45.88
N PRO A 112 43.08 22.61 45.20
CA PRO A 112 42.77 21.18 45.10
C PRO A 112 43.44 20.32 46.21
N GLY A 113 42.65 19.45 46.84
CA GLY A 113 43.14 18.37 47.72
C GLY A 113 43.27 17.05 46.96
N LYS A 114 44.45 16.41 47.06
CA LYS A 114 44.79 15.12 46.45
C LYS A 114 44.11 13.95 47.18
N LEU A 115 43.50 13.03 46.43
CA LEU A 115 43.21 11.66 46.88
C LEU A 115 44.07 10.65 46.10
N ILE A 116 44.72 9.73 46.82
CA ILE A 116 45.65 8.73 46.31
C ILE A 116 44.86 7.47 45.94
N TYR A 117 44.90 7.06 44.67
CA TYR A 117 44.17 5.89 44.15
C TYR A 117 45.13 4.71 43.96
N ASN A 118 44.85 3.58 44.64
CA ASN A 118 45.69 2.39 44.62
C ASN A 118 45.34 1.51 43.39
N LYS A 119 46.32 1.30 42.50
CA LYS A 119 46.14 0.74 41.14
C LYS A 119 45.81 -0.76 41.06
N TRP A 120 45.82 -1.50 42.17
CA TRP A 120 45.78 -2.96 42.16
C TRP A 120 44.37 -3.57 42.30
N THR A 121 43.36 -2.79 42.70
CA THR A 121 41.97 -3.27 42.83
C THR A 121 41.16 -3.13 41.54
N SER A 122 41.65 -2.37 40.55
CA SER A 122 40.96 -2.13 39.27
C SER A 122 41.10 -3.28 38.26
N SER A 123 42.19 -4.06 38.31
CA SER A 123 42.44 -5.12 37.32
C SER A 123 41.60 -6.38 37.56
N LEU A 124 41.31 -6.73 38.82
CA LEU A 124 40.50 -7.91 39.13
C LEU A 124 39.03 -7.72 38.72
N LEU A 125 38.51 -6.50 38.90
CA LEU A 125 37.13 -6.14 38.56
C LEU A 125 36.92 -6.16 37.04
N ALA A 126 37.91 -5.70 36.27
CA ALA A 126 37.85 -5.70 34.81
C ALA A 126 37.80 -7.12 34.22
N VAL A 127 38.57 -8.06 34.78
CA VAL A 127 38.59 -9.46 34.31
C VAL A 127 37.29 -10.18 34.67
N ALA A 128 36.73 -9.92 35.86
CA ALA A 128 35.44 -10.47 36.25
C ALA A 128 34.28 -9.96 35.35
N VAL A 129 34.30 -8.67 34.99
CA VAL A 129 33.33 -8.08 34.06
C VAL A 129 33.49 -8.66 32.65
N LEU A 130 34.72 -8.86 32.17
CA LEU A 130 34.98 -9.48 30.87
C LEU A 130 34.50 -10.95 30.80
N LEU A 131 34.71 -11.73 31.85
CA LEU A 131 34.23 -13.11 31.93
C LEU A 131 32.69 -13.19 32.02
N MET A 132 32.07 -12.23 32.70
CA MET A 132 30.61 -12.11 32.77
C MET A 132 30.02 -11.76 31.39
N ILE A 133 30.63 -10.82 30.67
CA ILE A 133 30.25 -10.46 29.29
C ILE A 133 30.40 -11.67 28.35
N PHE A 134 31.47 -12.45 28.47
CA PHE A 134 31.71 -13.63 27.62
C PHE A 134 30.69 -14.76 27.85
N SER A 135 30.24 -14.95 29.10
CA SER A 135 29.17 -15.91 29.43
C SER A 135 27.80 -15.48 28.91
N PHE A 136 27.52 -14.16 28.83
CA PHE A 136 26.27 -13.65 28.24
C PHE A 136 26.24 -13.73 26.71
N ILE A 137 27.39 -13.73 26.03
CA ILE A 137 27.47 -13.84 24.56
C ILE A 137 27.21 -15.28 24.08
N LYS A 138 27.52 -16.31 24.88
CA LYS A 138 27.23 -17.71 24.54
C LYS A 138 25.77 -18.13 24.75
N GLY A 139 24.94 -17.29 25.37
CA GLY A 139 23.56 -17.62 25.75
C GLY A 139 22.49 -16.80 25.03
N LYS A 140 22.57 -16.65 23.71
CA LYS A 140 21.46 -16.07 22.89
C LYS A 140 21.63 -16.36 21.40
N THR A 141 21.62 -17.64 21.02
CA THR A 141 21.14 -18.01 19.68
C THR A 141 19.62 -17.99 19.74
N SER A 142 19.02 -16.83 19.52
CA SER A 142 17.60 -16.77 19.17
C SER A 142 17.39 -17.70 17.98
N SER A 143 16.55 -18.72 18.15
CA SER A 143 16.10 -19.55 17.05
C SER A 143 15.43 -18.62 16.04
N VAL A 144 16.09 -18.41 14.90
CA VAL A 144 15.42 -17.97 13.69
C VAL A 144 14.38 -19.04 13.43
N VAL A 145 13.10 -18.79 13.75
CA VAL A 145 12.01 -19.69 13.37
C VAL A 145 12.06 -19.76 11.86
N SER A 146 12.58 -20.87 11.36
CA SER A 146 12.76 -21.12 9.95
C SER A 146 11.39 -21.40 9.35
N TYR A 147 10.70 -20.36 8.88
CA TYR A 147 9.45 -20.47 8.10
C TYR A 147 9.63 -21.18 6.74
N LYS A 148 10.81 -21.79 6.49
CA LYS A 148 11.08 -22.64 5.32
C LYS A 148 10.14 -23.83 5.23
N SER A 149 9.58 -24.30 6.35
CA SER A 149 8.62 -25.40 6.39
C SER A 149 7.24 -25.04 5.82
N ALA A 150 6.92 -23.76 5.67
CA ALA A 150 5.63 -23.34 5.13
C ALA A 150 5.59 -23.46 3.60
N SER A 151 4.49 -23.99 3.06
CA SER A 151 4.18 -23.95 1.63
C SER A 151 2.96 -23.07 1.37
N PHE A 152 2.96 -22.37 0.22
CA PHE A 152 1.83 -21.55 -0.19
C PHE A 152 1.80 -21.45 -1.71
N SER A 153 0.69 -21.85 -2.31
CA SER A 153 0.46 -21.84 -3.75
C SER A 153 -1.02 -21.63 -4.05
N PHE A 154 -1.36 -21.48 -5.32
CA PHE A 154 -2.74 -21.37 -5.73
C PHE A 154 -2.97 -22.08 -7.07
N LYS A 155 -4.23 -22.42 -7.32
CA LYS A 155 -4.75 -22.85 -8.61
C LYS A 155 -6.05 -22.11 -8.89
N LYS A 156 -6.28 -21.78 -10.15
CA LYS A 156 -7.54 -21.18 -10.61
C LYS A 156 -8.46 -22.29 -11.12
N THR A 157 -9.77 -22.15 -10.91
CA THR A 157 -10.73 -23.12 -11.49
C THR A 157 -10.95 -22.92 -12.98
N THR A 158 -10.68 -21.72 -13.49
CA THR A 158 -10.74 -21.38 -14.92
C THR A 158 -9.50 -20.61 -15.35
N ALA A 159 -9.18 -20.64 -16.65
CA ALA A 159 -8.01 -19.95 -17.17
C ALA A 159 -8.20 -18.42 -17.17
N ASN A 160 -9.28 -17.96 -17.81
CA ASN A 160 -9.55 -16.56 -18.15
C ASN A 160 -10.98 -16.08 -17.82
N ASP A 161 -11.81 -16.91 -17.18
CA ASP A 161 -13.21 -16.57 -16.91
C ASP A 161 -13.36 -15.79 -15.61
N LEU A 162 -14.39 -14.95 -15.57
CA LEU A 162 -14.85 -14.23 -14.38
C LEU A 162 -16.32 -14.58 -14.10
N PRO A 163 -16.72 -14.74 -12.83
CA PRO A 163 -15.84 -14.78 -11.65
C PRO A 163 -14.93 -16.03 -11.66
N ASN A 164 -13.76 -15.94 -11.02
CA ASN A 164 -12.79 -17.03 -10.95
C ASN A 164 -12.61 -17.48 -9.50
N THR A 165 -12.85 -18.77 -9.22
CA THR A 165 -12.53 -19.33 -7.91
C THR A 165 -11.03 -19.65 -7.85
N VAL A 166 -10.35 -19.06 -6.88
CA VAL A 166 -8.95 -19.37 -6.56
C VAL A 166 -8.92 -20.32 -5.38
N VAL A 167 -8.28 -21.46 -5.59
CA VAL A 167 -7.99 -22.48 -4.60
C VAL A 167 -6.57 -22.24 -4.08
N PHE A 168 -6.45 -21.70 -2.88
CA PHE A 168 -5.18 -21.57 -2.18
C PHE A 168 -4.82 -22.88 -1.50
N GLU A 169 -3.64 -23.40 -1.80
CA GLU A 169 -3.05 -24.56 -1.15
C GLU A 169 -1.98 -24.07 -0.17
N TYR A 170 -2.03 -24.52 1.08
CA TYR A 170 -1.07 -24.13 2.11
C TYR A 170 -0.69 -25.29 3.03
N ASP A 171 0.52 -25.23 3.56
CA ASP A 171 0.97 -26.09 4.65
C ASP A 171 1.69 -25.23 5.69
N VAL A 172 1.19 -25.27 6.93
CA VAL A 172 1.75 -24.57 8.08
C VAL A 172 1.96 -25.54 9.26
N THR A 173 1.93 -26.85 9.02
CA THR A 173 2.08 -27.90 10.04
C THR A 173 3.41 -27.77 10.79
N GLY A 174 4.49 -27.46 10.07
CA GLY A 174 5.82 -27.21 10.62
C GLY A 174 6.06 -25.78 11.11
N VAL A 175 5.02 -24.95 11.25
CA VAL A 175 5.13 -23.57 11.74
C VAL A 175 4.52 -23.47 13.15
N GLU A 176 5.30 -22.91 14.07
CA GLU A 176 4.88 -22.60 15.44
C GLU A 176 4.21 -21.20 15.46
N ALA A 177 2.87 -21.16 15.60
CA ALA A 177 2.08 -19.94 15.76
C ALA A 177 0.70 -20.24 16.36
N ASP A 178 0.03 -19.23 16.94
CA ASP A 178 -1.28 -19.36 17.58
C ASP A 178 -2.43 -19.34 16.57
N SER A 179 -2.19 -18.71 15.41
CA SER A 179 -3.18 -18.53 14.37
C SER A 179 -2.53 -18.33 13.00
N PHE A 180 -3.25 -18.73 11.97
CA PHE A 180 -2.85 -18.54 10.58
C PHE A 180 -3.95 -17.83 9.81
N PHE A 181 -3.57 -17.03 8.84
CA PHE A 181 -4.50 -16.30 7.99
C PHE A 181 -4.02 -16.27 6.54
N ILE A 182 -4.98 -16.21 5.62
CA ILE A 182 -4.73 -15.80 4.25
C ILE A 182 -5.40 -14.45 4.04
N GLN A 183 -4.67 -13.53 3.42
CA GLN A 183 -5.15 -12.20 3.05
C GLN A 183 -4.85 -11.93 1.59
N GLN A 184 -5.80 -11.33 0.89
CA GLN A 184 -5.68 -10.97 -0.52
C GLN A 184 -5.49 -9.45 -0.62
N SER A 185 -4.69 -8.98 -1.57
CA SER A 185 -4.33 -7.56 -1.65
C SER A 185 -5.49 -6.62 -1.98
N TRP A 186 -6.57 -7.11 -2.57
CA TRP A 186 -7.73 -6.29 -2.95
C TRP A 186 -8.64 -5.95 -1.76
N ASP A 187 -8.47 -6.62 -0.61
CA ASP A 187 -9.15 -6.29 0.64
C ASP A 187 -8.18 -6.42 1.83
N SER A 188 -7.53 -5.30 2.18
CA SER A 188 -6.60 -5.22 3.30
C SER A 188 -7.27 -5.42 4.67
N THR A 189 -8.61 -5.33 4.74
CA THR A 189 -9.37 -5.53 5.96
C THR A 189 -9.78 -7.00 6.16
N ARG A 190 -9.84 -7.79 5.08
CA ARG A 190 -10.22 -9.19 5.11
C ARG A 190 -9.02 -10.11 5.35
N ARG A 191 -8.94 -10.65 6.58
CA ARG A 191 -8.07 -11.77 6.94
C ARG A 191 -8.92 -13.00 7.18
N VAL A 192 -8.78 -14.00 6.33
CA VAL A 192 -9.50 -15.27 6.50
C VAL A 192 -8.64 -16.18 7.35
N ARG A 193 -9.12 -16.53 8.56
CA ARG A 193 -8.43 -17.48 9.44
C ARG A 193 -8.41 -18.85 8.79
N VAL A 194 -7.26 -19.51 8.83
CA VAL A 194 -7.07 -20.87 8.30
C VAL A 194 -6.57 -21.82 9.38
N ASP A 195 -6.99 -23.08 9.30
CA ASP A 195 -6.69 -24.09 10.32
C ASP A 195 -5.39 -24.82 9.98
N LYS A 196 -4.54 -25.05 10.99
CA LYS A 196 -3.27 -25.77 10.82
C LYS A 196 -3.44 -27.23 10.32
N SER A 197 -4.61 -27.83 10.56
CA SER A 197 -4.96 -29.19 10.11
C SER A 197 -5.58 -29.26 8.72
N LYS A 198 -5.90 -28.09 8.12
CA LYS A 198 -6.40 -28.00 6.76
C LYS A 198 -5.27 -27.55 5.84
N HIS A 199 -5.49 -27.73 4.55
CA HIS A 199 -4.50 -27.41 3.51
C HIS A 199 -5.07 -26.59 2.36
N THR A 200 -6.31 -26.12 2.51
CA THR A 200 -7.02 -25.44 1.43
C THR A 200 -7.90 -24.32 1.94
N LEU A 201 -7.90 -23.20 1.23
CA LEU A 201 -8.88 -22.12 1.32
C LEU A 201 -9.33 -21.77 -0.10
N THR A 202 -10.61 -21.58 -0.32
CA THR A 202 -11.13 -21.09 -1.60
C THR A 202 -11.71 -19.70 -1.46
N ASP A 203 -11.57 -18.89 -2.51
CA ASP A 203 -12.18 -17.56 -2.60
C ASP A 203 -12.49 -17.19 -4.04
N ILE A 204 -13.36 -16.21 -4.24
CA ILE A 204 -13.84 -15.82 -5.57
C ILE A 204 -13.29 -14.43 -5.93
N TYR A 205 -12.68 -14.33 -7.11
CA TYR A 205 -12.26 -13.08 -7.72
C TYR A 205 -13.29 -12.66 -8.76
N TYR A 206 -13.88 -11.48 -8.55
CA TYR A 206 -14.91 -10.91 -9.42
C TYR A 206 -14.37 -9.87 -10.42
N GLU A 207 -13.14 -9.43 -10.23
CA GLU A 207 -12.51 -8.44 -11.10
C GLU A 207 -11.20 -9.05 -11.63
N PRO A 208 -10.82 -8.77 -12.88
CA PRO A 208 -9.51 -9.17 -13.37
C PRO A 208 -8.43 -8.32 -12.68
N GLY A 209 -7.21 -8.83 -12.61
CA GLY A 209 -6.15 -8.10 -11.92
C GLY A 209 -4.92 -8.90 -11.57
N TYR A 210 -3.91 -8.15 -11.14
CA TYR A 210 -2.73 -8.69 -10.47
C TYR A 210 -2.88 -8.46 -8.97
N HIS A 211 -2.89 -9.54 -8.20
CA HIS A 211 -3.06 -9.49 -6.76
C HIS A 211 -1.88 -10.14 -6.05
N VAL A 212 -1.69 -9.78 -4.78
CA VAL A 212 -0.73 -10.44 -3.90
C VAL A 212 -1.51 -11.12 -2.78
N ALA A 213 -1.38 -12.44 -2.69
CA ALA A 213 -1.89 -13.18 -1.55
C ALA A 213 -0.78 -13.36 -0.50
N LYS A 214 -1.14 -13.17 0.76
CA LYS A 214 -0.25 -13.25 1.92
C LYS A 214 -0.70 -14.41 2.81
N LEU A 215 0.22 -15.31 3.15
CA LEU A 215 0.05 -16.28 4.23
C LEU A 215 0.68 -15.68 5.50
N ILE A 216 -0.11 -15.59 6.55
CA ILE A 216 0.24 -14.87 7.77
C ILE A 216 0.22 -15.87 8.93
N ALA A 217 1.26 -15.85 9.76
CA ALA A 217 1.31 -16.55 11.04
C ALA A 217 1.30 -15.51 12.17
N ASN A 218 0.27 -15.56 13.01
CA ASN A 218 -0.07 -14.49 13.95
C ASN A 218 -0.20 -13.14 13.23
N ASP A 219 0.84 -12.30 13.33
CA ASP A 219 0.91 -10.96 12.74
C ASP A 219 2.00 -10.84 11.66
N SER A 220 2.76 -11.90 11.40
CA SER A 220 3.89 -11.90 10.44
C SER A 220 3.50 -12.54 9.11
N ILE A 221 3.80 -11.85 8.01
CA ILE A 221 3.69 -12.43 6.66
C ILE A 221 4.84 -13.44 6.50
N ILE A 222 4.49 -14.73 6.38
CA ILE A 222 5.48 -15.82 6.26
C ILE A 222 5.71 -16.25 4.82
N LYS A 223 4.73 -16.02 3.94
CA LYS A 223 4.84 -16.22 2.48
C LYS A 223 3.97 -15.21 1.74
N THR A 224 4.41 -14.84 0.54
CA THR A 224 3.62 -14.09 -0.44
C THR A 224 3.65 -14.82 -1.76
N ILE A 225 2.52 -14.78 -2.49
CA ILE A 225 2.42 -15.28 -3.86
C ILE A 225 1.66 -14.28 -4.71
N ASP A 226 2.06 -14.19 -5.97
CA ASP A 226 1.41 -13.36 -6.97
C ASP A 226 0.25 -14.14 -7.61
N VAL A 227 -0.95 -13.57 -7.58
CA VAL A 227 -2.19 -14.16 -8.08
C VAL A 227 -2.68 -13.31 -9.25
N SER A 228 -2.53 -13.81 -10.46
CA SER A 228 -3.02 -13.15 -11.68
C SER A 228 -4.36 -13.74 -12.11
N ILE A 229 -5.35 -12.86 -12.31
CA ILE A 229 -6.68 -13.19 -12.84
C ILE A 229 -6.80 -12.57 -14.25
N PRO A 230 -6.32 -13.28 -15.29
CA PRO A 230 -6.33 -12.77 -16.65
C PRO A 230 -7.68 -12.94 -17.34
N THR A 231 -7.81 -12.25 -18.47
CA THR A 231 -8.92 -12.29 -19.41
C THR A 231 -8.34 -12.44 -20.81
N ASP A 232 -9.07 -13.11 -21.70
CA ASP A 232 -8.71 -13.22 -23.12
C ASP A 232 -9.35 -12.14 -23.99
N LYS A 233 -10.23 -11.33 -23.39
CA LYS A 233 -11.01 -10.26 -24.04
C LYS A 233 -11.22 -9.08 -23.09
N TRP A 234 -11.71 -7.98 -23.66
CA TRP A 234 -12.22 -6.85 -22.87
C TRP A 234 -13.42 -7.29 -22.03
N ILE A 235 -13.38 -6.93 -20.75
CA ILE A 235 -14.46 -7.15 -19.80
C ILE A 235 -15.08 -5.80 -19.45
N TYR A 236 -16.40 -5.80 -19.36
CA TYR A 236 -17.22 -4.62 -19.10
C TYR A 236 -18.01 -4.86 -17.83
N TYR A 237 -17.99 -3.91 -16.91
CA TYR A 237 -18.84 -3.98 -15.72
C TYR A 237 -19.16 -2.60 -15.19
N ALA A 238 -20.25 -2.52 -14.45
CA ALA A 238 -20.59 -1.37 -13.63
C ALA A 238 -20.38 -1.70 -12.15
N LYS A 239 -19.99 -0.71 -11.36
CA LYS A 239 -19.86 -0.83 -9.91
C LYS A 239 -20.29 0.48 -9.25
N GLU A 240 -21.02 0.40 -8.15
CA GLU A 240 -21.33 1.59 -7.36
C GLU A 240 -20.03 2.13 -6.73
N ARG A 241 -19.93 3.43 -6.45
CA ARG A 241 -18.73 4.02 -5.80
C ARG A 241 -18.43 3.49 -4.39
N ASN A 242 -19.24 2.57 -3.88
CA ASN A 242 -19.03 1.89 -2.62
C ASN A 242 -18.04 0.72 -2.79
N PHE A 243 -16.96 0.70 -2.00
CA PHE A 243 -15.91 -0.33 -2.00
C PHE A 243 -16.44 -1.75 -1.78
N THR A 244 -17.56 -1.93 -1.08
CA THR A 244 -18.14 -3.27 -0.81
C THR A 244 -19.07 -3.77 -1.92
N SER A 245 -19.32 -2.97 -2.96
CA SER A 245 -20.20 -3.39 -4.05
C SER A 245 -19.51 -4.43 -4.94
N HIS A 246 -20.26 -5.43 -5.38
CA HIS A 246 -19.77 -6.40 -6.36
C HIS A 246 -19.93 -5.83 -7.77
N PRO A 247 -19.02 -6.14 -8.72
CA PRO A 247 -19.19 -5.73 -10.09
C PRO A 247 -20.42 -6.38 -10.72
N GLN A 248 -21.18 -5.61 -11.47
CA GLN A 248 -22.25 -6.08 -12.32
C GLN A 248 -21.74 -6.15 -13.76
N TYR A 249 -21.46 -7.36 -14.26
CA TYR A 249 -20.94 -7.55 -15.60
C TYR A 249 -21.94 -7.11 -16.67
N ILE A 250 -21.45 -6.39 -17.67
CA ILE A 250 -22.23 -5.91 -18.80
C ILE A 250 -21.90 -6.78 -20.01
N LYS A 251 -22.93 -7.40 -20.59
CA LYS A 251 -22.77 -8.17 -21.83
C LYS A 251 -22.87 -7.23 -23.02
N VAL A 252 -21.79 -7.14 -23.79
CA VAL A 252 -21.77 -6.42 -25.06
C VAL A 252 -21.77 -7.43 -26.22
N SER A 253 -22.43 -7.06 -27.32
CA SER A 253 -22.59 -7.94 -28.48
C SER A 253 -21.39 -7.92 -29.44
N GLY A 254 -20.41 -7.05 -29.17
CA GLY A 254 -19.23 -6.78 -30.00
C GLY A 254 -18.80 -5.33 -29.86
N PHE A 255 -17.90 -4.88 -30.75
CA PHE A 255 -17.60 -3.45 -30.89
C PHE A 255 -18.75 -2.74 -31.62
N ASN A 256 -19.06 -1.52 -31.20
CA ASN A 256 -20.18 -0.76 -31.76
C ASN A 256 -19.63 0.39 -32.60
N ASN A 257 -19.88 0.35 -33.91
CA ASN A 257 -19.44 1.36 -34.87
C ASN A 257 -17.94 1.67 -34.82
N GLY A 258 -17.09 0.66 -34.65
CA GLY A 258 -15.62 0.85 -34.55
C GLY A 258 -15.15 1.27 -33.17
N TYR A 259 -16.01 1.24 -32.13
CA TYR A 259 -15.64 1.66 -30.78
C TYR A 259 -15.72 0.53 -29.77
N LEU A 260 -14.76 0.52 -28.84
CA LEU A 260 -14.91 -0.12 -27.54
C LEU A 260 -15.82 0.74 -26.67
N THR A 261 -17.03 0.26 -26.41
CA THR A 261 -18.07 1.04 -25.71
C THR A 261 -19.08 0.15 -25.01
N ILE A 262 -19.77 0.72 -24.03
CA ILE A 262 -21.03 0.22 -23.48
C ILE A 262 -22.15 1.09 -24.06
N THR A 263 -23.21 0.50 -24.59
CA THR A 263 -24.42 1.25 -24.94
C THR A 263 -25.42 1.26 -23.80
N LYS A 264 -26.40 2.19 -23.88
CA LYS A 264 -27.54 2.19 -22.98
C LYS A 264 -28.30 0.86 -23.02
N GLU A 265 -28.48 0.28 -24.21
CA GLU A 265 -29.13 -1.01 -24.40
C GLU A 265 -28.35 -2.16 -23.74
N ASP A 266 -27.01 -2.20 -23.87
CA ASP A 266 -26.17 -3.21 -23.20
C ASP A 266 -26.32 -3.15 -21.68
N ALA A 267 -26.31 -1.93 -21.12
CA ALA A 267 -26.45 -1.70 -19.69
C ALA A 267 -27.85 -2.08 -19.18
N GLU A 268 -28.92 -1.71 -19.89
CA GLU A 268 -30.30 -2.06 -19.53
C GLU A 268 -30.55 -3.57 -19.62
N LYS A 269 -30.08 -4.23 -20.70
CA LYS A 269 -30.17 -5.71 -20.83
C LYS A 269 -29.38 -6.44 -19.75
N SER A 270 -28.33 -5.81 -19.23
CA SER A 270 -27.53 -6.33 -18.12
C SER A 270 -28.07 -5.92 -16.74
N LEU A 271 -29.26 -5.31 -16.68
CA LEU A 271 -29.95 -4.88 -15.46
C LEU A 271 -29.16 -3.87 -14.61
N ILE A 272 -28.33 -3.05 -15.25
CA ILE A 272 -27.61 -1.96 -14.57
C ILE A 272 -28.59 -0.84 -14.24
N ASN A 273 -28.63 -0.42 -12.98
CA ASN A 273 -29.46 0.71 -12.57
C ASN A 273 -28.79 2.04 -12.96
N LEU A 274 -29.24 2.64 -14.07
CA LEU A 274 -28.71 3.90 -14.61
C LEU A 274 -29.10 5.15 -13.80
N GLU A 275 -30.06 5.05 -12.87
CA GLU A 275 -30.46 6.15 -12.00
C GLU A 275 -29.44 6.38 -10.86
N LYS A 276 -28.63 5.36 -10.54
CA LYS A 276 -27.56 5.47 -9.55
C LYS A 276 -26.26 5.98 -10.16
N GLU A 277 -25.38 6.52 -9.30
CA GLU A 277 -23.99 6.74 -9.73
C GLU A 277 -23.30 5.38 -9.88
N ASN A 278 -22.83 5.09 -11.09
CA ASN A 278 -22.02 3.93 -11.37
C ASN A 278 -20.67 4.37 -11.93
N LEU A 279 -19.63 3.59 -11.62
CA LEU A 279 -18.40 3.56 -12.38
C LEU A 279 -18.53 2.48 -13.44
N TYR A 280 -18.33 2.84 -14.69
CA TYR A 280 -18.25 1.93 -15.83
C TYR A 280 -16.79 1.63 -16.09
N VAL A 281 -16.46 0.35 -16.07
CA VAL A 281 -15.09 -0.15 -16.24
C VAL A 281 -15.03 -0.97 -17.52
N MET A 282 -14.03 -0.69 -18.34
CA MET A 282 -13.62 -1.49 -19.49
C MET A 282 -12.18 -1.88 -19.25
N THR A 283 -11.89 -3.17 -19.14
CA THR A 283 -10.56 -3.66 -18.81
C THR A 283 -10.16 -4.85 -19.67
N TYR A 284 -8.90 -4.89 -20.06
CA TYR A 284 -8.29 -6.01 -20.76
C TYR A 284 -7.02 -6.42 -20.02
N PHE A 285 -6.98 -7.68 -19.57
CA PHE A 285 -5.93 -8.18 -18.70
C PHE A 285 -5.36 -9.50 -19.26
N PRO A 286 -4.57 -9.48 -20.34
CA PRO A 286 -4.06 -10.71 -20.93
C PRO A 286 -3.10 -11.43 -19.97
N SER A 287 -2.86 -12.72 -20.23
CA SER A 287 -1.91 -13.52 -19.44
C SER A 287 -0.50 -12.90 -19.35
N SER A 288 -0.05 -12.18 -20.38
CA SER A 288 1.14 -11.34 -20.31
C SER A 288 1.25 -10.38 -21.50
N PHE A 289 1.76 -9.16 -21.26
CA PHE A 289 2.31 -8.28 -22.31
C PHE A 289 3.84 -8.37 -22.44
N ASN A 290 4.55 -8.84 -21.42
CA ASN A 290 6.02 -8.82 -21.32
C ASN A 290 6.64 -7.42 -21.57
N VAL A 291 6.00 -6.35 -21.10
CA VAL A 291 6.50 -4.97 -21.18
C VAL A 291 6.82 -4.45 -19.80
N SER A 292 7.97 -3.79 -19.63
CA SER A 292 8.33 -3.12 -18.38
C SER A 292 7.44 -1.90 -18.15
N SER A 293 6.91 -1.74 -16.94
CA SER A 293 6.23 -0.50 -16.53
C SER A 293 7.17 0.71 -16.46
N ASP A 294 8.49 0.51 -16.52
CA ASP A 294 9.49 1.59 -16.47
C ASP A 294 9.85 2.15 -17.85
N ASN A 295 9.41 1.49 -18.92
CA ASN A 295 9.76 1.83 -20.30
C ASN A 295 8.63 1.40 -21.25
N TYR A 296 7.66 2.28 -21.50
CA TYR A 296 6.53 2.02 -22.40
C TYR A 296 5.93 3.29 -23.01
N LEU A 297 5.14 3.08 -24.05
CA LEU A 297 4.30 4.08 -24.68
C LEU A 297 2.87 3.54 -24.73
N PHE A 298 1.94 4.26 -24.12
CA PHE A 298 0.51 4.00 -24.21
C PHE A 298 -0.16 5.13 -24.98
N LYS A 299 -0.99 4.78 -25.96
CA LYS A 299 -1.79 5.72 -26.75
C LYS A 299 -3.24 5.27 -26.80
N SER A 300 -4.15 6.22 -26.70
CA SER A 300 -5.58 5.95 -26.87
C SER A 300 -6.32 7.21 -27.27
N ARG A 301 -7.39 7.06 -28.04
CA ARG A 301 -8.34 8.14 -28.29
C ARG A 301 -9.68 7.78 -27.68
N VAL A 302 -10.14 8.62 -26.75
CA VAL A 302 -11.27 8.29 -25.87
C VAL A 302 -12.14 9.52 -25.58
N ARG A 303 -13.42 9.27 -25.35
CA ARG A 303 -14.38 10.24 -24.80
C ARG A 303 -15.37 9.57 -23.85
N VAL A 304 -16.02 10.39 -23.04
CA VAL A 304 -17.12 10.03 -22.16
C VAL A 304 -18.44 10.43 -22.81
N VAL A 305 -19.34 9.47 -22.96
CA VAL A 305 -20.73 9.69 -23.33
C VAL A 305 -21.57 9.67 -22.06
N ASN A 306 -22.02 10.85 -21.64
CA ASN A 306 -22.85 10.99 -20.45
C ASN A 306 -24.17 10.25 -20.64
N ASN A 307 -24.46 9.32 -19.75
CA ASN A 307 -25.72 8.56 -19.70
C ASN A 307 -26.76 9.18 -18.76
N ARG A 308 -26.39 10.28 -18.08
CA ARG A 308 -27.21 11.11 -17.20
C ARG A 308 -26.64 12.53 -17.16
N ASN A 309 -27.23 13.43 -16.38
CA ASN A 309 -26.62 14.74 -16.13
C ASN A 309 -25.40 14.61 -15.19
N ILE A 310 -24.19 14.81 -15.71
CA ILE A 310 -22.93 14.66 -14.97
C ILE A 310 -22.13 15.97 -15.04
N SER A 311 -22.02 16.70 -13.92
CA SER A 311 -21.30 17.99 -13.89
C SER A 311 -19.78 17.83 -13.98
N CYS A 312 -19.23 16.81 -13.32
CA CYS A 312 -17.81 16.47 -13.37
C CYS A 312 -17.66 15.08 -13.98
N ALA A 313 -17.81 14.99 -15.31
CA ALA A 313 -17.49 13.76 -16.04
C ALA A 313 -16.04 13.39 -15.73
N SER A 314 -15.79 12.11 -15.43
CA SER A 314 -14.46 11.61 -15.10
C SER A 314 -14.00 10.68 -16.21
N LEU A 315 -12.75 10.80 -16.63
CA LEU A 315 -12.09 9.84 -17.48
C LEU A 315 -10.82 9.37 -16.79
N MET A 316 -10.72 8.08 -16.52
CA MET A 316 -9.52 7.45 -16.01
C MET A 316 -8.97 6.47 -17.04
N CYS A 317 -7.68 6.57 -17.28
CA CYS A 317 -6.90 5.61 -18.05
C CYS A 317 -5.92 4.92 -17.11
N GLU A 318 -5.86 3.61 -17.17
CA GLU A 318 -5.02 2.78 -16.32
C GLU A 318 -4.20 1.80 -17.16
N VAL A 319 -2.92 1.70 -16.82
CA VAL A 319 -2.00 0.67 -17.28
C VAL A 319 -1.70 -0.19 -16.06
N PHE A 320 -2.34 -1.35 -15.97
CA PHE A 320 -2.17 -2.23 -14.81
C PHE A 320 -0.74 -2.77 -14.76
N THR A 321 -0.19 -2.90 -13.55
CA THR A 321 1.16 -3.46 -13.33
C THR A 321 1.14 -4.51 -12.22
N GLN A 322 2.30 -5.08 -11.88
CA GLN A 322 2.41 -6.14 -10.87
C GLN A 322 2.46 -5.63 -9.42
N ARG A 323 2.74 -4.34 -9.18
CA ARG A 323 2.97 -3.80 -7.83
C ARG A 323 2.19 -2.52 -7.57
N ASN A 324 2.53 -1.42 -8.25
CA ASN A 324 1.89 -0.12 -8.06
C ASN A 324 0.94 0.21 -9.21
N PHE A 325 -0.06 1.03 -8.96
CA PHE A 325 -0.94 1.49 -10.03
C PHE A 325 -0.22 2.50 -10.93
N ASN A 326 -0.45 2.42 -12.23
CA ASN A 326 -0.06 3.44 -13.19
C ASN A 326 -1.33 3.96 -13.86
N TYR A 327 -1.86 5.09 -13.37
CA TYR A 327 -3.10 5.66 -13.87
C TYR A 327 -3.16 7.17 -13.65
N PHE A 328 -4.07 7.81 -14.37
CA PHE A 328 -4.52 9.16 -14.06
C PHE A 328 -6.03 9.25 -14.26
N MET A 329 -6.66 10.19 -13.57
CA MET A 329 -8.06 10.55 -13.71
C MET A 329 -8.17 12.03 -14.03
N THR A 330 -8.76 12.36 -15.18
CA THR A 330 -8.99 13.73 -15.64
C THR A 330 -10.47 14.11 -15.61
N PHE A 331 -10.72 15.41 -15.53
CA PHE A 331 -12.01 16.04 -15.35
C PHE A 331 -12.06 17.38 -16.10
N PRO A 332 -13.25 17.97 -16.34
CA PRO A 332 -13.38 19.33 -16.84
C PRO A 332 -12.62 20.35 -15.99
N SER A 333 -12.21 21.47 -16.57
CA SER A 333 -11.41 22.51 -15.91
C SER A 333 -12.00 23.02 -14.58
N GLY A 334 -13.32 23.08 -14.45
CA GLY A 334 -14.00 23.46 -13.21
C GLY A 334 -13.90 22.43 -12.06
N CYS A 335 -13.42 21.22 -12.35
CA CYS A 335 -13.34 20.09 -11.43
C CYS A 335 -11.89 19.65 -11.16
N ALA A 336 -10.89 20.48 -11.45
CA ALA A 336 -9.48 20.12 -11.32
C ALA A 336 -9.06 19.66 -9.91
N SER A 337 -9.78 20.09 -8.87
CA SER A 337 -9.53 19.71 -7.47
C SER A 337 -9.66 18.20 -7.21
N VAL A 338 -10.43 17.46 -8.03
CA VAL A 338 -10.61 16.00 -7.87
C VAL A 338 -9.71 15.17 -8.79
N ILE A 339 -8.87 15.80 -9.60
CA ILE A 339 -7.84 15.11 -10.40
C ILE A 339 -6.94 14.33 -9.45
N ASN A 340 -6.69 13.06 -9.79
CA ASN A 340 -5.81 12.18 -9.05
C ASN A 340 -5.14 11.18 -10.00
N GLY A 341 -4.15 10.46 -9.50
CA GLY A 341 -3.38 9.50 -10.28
C GLY A 341 -2.29 8.86 -9.44
N GLN A 342 -1.64 7.86 -10.00
CA GLN A 342 -0.49 7.22 -9.38
C GLN A 342 0.45 6.70 -10.47
N TYR A 343 1.75 6.85 -10.24
CA TYR A 343 2.81 6.22 -11.03
C TYR A 343 3.93 5.76 -10.10
N GLY A 344 4.14 4.45 -10.02
CA GLY A 344 5.04 3.88 -9.00
C GLY A 344 4.57 4.28 -7.58
N GLU A 345 5.49 4.76 -6.76
CA GLU A 345 5.20 5.28 -5.43
C GLU A 345 4.61 6.71 -5.42
N VAL A 346 4.62 7.41 -6.56
CA VAL A 346 4.18 8.81 -6.64
C VAL A 346 2.67 8.89 -6.80
N LYS A 347 1.99 9.51 -5.82
CA LYS A 347 0.55 9.79 -5.83
C LYS A 347 0.28 11.23 -6.23
N LEU A 348 -0.70 11.43 -7.09
CA LEU A 348 -1.16 12.75 -7.55
C LEU A 348 -2.48 13.10 -6.87
N ASN A 349 -2.59 14.32 -6.36
CA ASN A 349 -3.80 14.80 -5.70
C ASN A 349 -4.03 16.30 -6.02
N GLY A 350 -5.11 16.60 -6.74
CA GLY A 350 -5.52 17.94 -7.15
C GLY A 350 -5.97 18.85 -6.00
N GLN A 351 -6.23 18.31 -4.81
CA GLN A 351 -6.53 19.12 -3.62
C GLN A 351 -5.27 19.73 -3.00
N THR A 352 -4.12 19.07 -3.15
CA THR A 352 -2.85 19.49 -2.54
C THR A 352 -1.83 19.95 -3.57
N ASN A 353 -2.08 19.73 -4.87
CA ASN A 353 -1.20 20.12 -5.96
C ASN A 353 -2.00 20.77 -7.08
N ASN A 354 -1.42 21.76 -7.74
CA ASN A 354 -2.04 22.35 -8.91
C ASN A 354 -1.91 21.41 -10.12
N LEU A 355 -2.96 20.65 -10.40
CA LEU A 355 -3.06 19.75 -11.55
C LEU A 355 -3.99 20.29 -12.65
N SER A 356 -4.25 21.60 -12.68
CA SER A 356 -5.20 22.21 -13.64
C SER A 356 -4.80 21.99 -15.10
N ALA A 357 -3.50 21.82 -15.38
CA ALA A 357 -3.01 21.48 -16.72
C ALA A 357 -3.49 20.11 -17.21
N MET A 358 -3.78 19.18 -16.29
CA MET A 358 -4.34 17.86 -16.59
C MET A 358 -5.86 17.87 -16.73
N ALA A 359 -6.53 19.02 -16.64
CA ALA A 359 -7.97 19.10 -16.86
C ALA A 359 -8.29 19.23 -18.35
N ILE A 360 -9.22 18.40 -18.84
CA ILE A 360 -9.74 18.41 -20.22
C ILE A 360 -11.24 18.18 -20.19
N ASN A 361 -11.97 18.56 -21.25
CA ASN A 361 -13.36 18.18 -21.38
C ASN A 361 -13.45 16.70 -21.77
N PRO A 362 -13.87 15.77 -20.89
CA PRO A 362 -13.85 14.35 -21.21
C PRO A 362 -14.96 13.96 -22.18
N ASN A 363 -15.96 14.84 -22.38
CA ASN A 363 -17.05 14.58 -23.33
C ASN A 363 -16.64 14.79 -24.79
N GLU A 364 -15.51 15.43 -25.04
CA GLU A 364 -14.90 15.56 -26.36
C GLU A 364 -13.93 14.41 -26.63
N TRP A 365 -13.61 14.19 -27.91
CA TRP A 365 -12.54 13.26 -28.27
C TRP A 365 -11.19 13.81 -27.80
N ASN A 366 -10.47 13.00 -27.03
CA ASN A 366 -9.15 13.36 -26.55
C ASN A 366 -8.15 12.27 -26.94
N ASP A 367 -7.07 12.68 -27.61
CA ASP A 367 -5.89 11.84 -27.84
C ASP A 367 -5.02 11.87 -26.58
N ILE A 368 -4.80 10.70 -25.99
CA ILE A 368 -4.05 10.48 -24.76
C ILE A 368 -2.76 9.77 -25.11
N GLU A 369 -1.64 10.32 -24.66
CA GLU A 369 -0.33 9.68 -24.75
C GLU A 369 0.32 9.66 -23.37
N VAL A 370 0.71 8.47 -22.90
CA VAL A 370 1.53 8.29 -21.71
C VAL A 370 2.85 7.66 -22.13
N VAL A 371 3.93 8.41 -21.95
CA VAL A 371 5.29 7.97 -22.24
C VAL A 371 6.00 7.75 -20.92
N VAL A 372 6.52 6.55 -20.69
CA VAL A 372 7.40 6.26 -19.56
C VAL A 372 8.75 5.86 -20.10
N ILE A 373 9.79 6.62 -19.73
CA ILE A 373 11.19 6.36 -20.11
C ILE A 373 12.02 6.38 -18.84
N ASN A 374 12.65 5.25 -18.52
CA ASN A 374 13.48 5.11 -17.32
C ASN A 374 12.82 5.68 -16.06
N LYS A 375 11.57 5.26 -15.80
CA LYS A 375 10.76 5.71 -14.64
C LYS A 375 10.42 7.20 -14.62
N THR A 376 10.55 7.89 -15.76
CA THR A 376 10.06 9.25 -15.94
C THR A 376 8.81 9.21 -16.81
N VAL A 377 7.71 9.69 -16.27
CA VAL A 377 6.38 9.74 -16.90
C VAL A 377 6.21 11.09 -17.58
N HIS A 378 5.65 11.08 -18.79
CA HIS A 378 5.15 12.24 -19.50
C HIS A 378 3.73 11.95 -19.98
N ILE A 379 2.78 12.77 -19.58
CA ILE A 379 1.38 12.66 -20.01
C ILE A 379 1.10 13.80 -20.99
N LYS A 380 0.55 13.46 -22.15
CA LYS A 380 0.11 14.43 -23.15
C LYS A 380 -1.36 14.23 -23.48
N PHE A 381 -2.06 15.36 -23.62
CA PHE A 381 -3.41 15.41 -24.17
C PHE A 381 -3.39 16.21 -25.46
N ASN A 382 -3.94 15.65 -26.54
CA ASN A 382 -4.03 16.29 -27.85
C ASN A 382 -2.68 16.82 -28.34
N GLY A 383 -1.62 16.05 -28.11
CA GLY A 383 -0.24 16.37 -28.49
C GLY A 383 0.51 17.34 -27.55
N LYS A 384 -0.16 17.92 -26.55
CA LYS A 384 0.46 18.84 -25.58
C LYS A 384 0.80 18.11 -24.28
N GLU A 385 2.04 18.24 -23.80
CA GLU A 385 2.42 17.75 -22.46
C GLU A 385 1.68 18.54 -21.38
N VAL A 386 1.03 17.81 -20.48
CA VAL A 386 0.22 18.35 -19.38
C VAL A 386 0.77 18.02 -18.00
N PHE A 387 1.62 16.99 -17.91
CA PHE A 387 2.19 16.53 -16.65
C PHE A 387 3.45 15.69 -16.87
N SER A 388 4.38 15.76 -15.92
CA SER A 388 5.53 14.87 -15.84
C SER A 388 5.94 14.61 -14.39
N CYS A 389 6.39 13.40 -14.09
CA CYS A 389 7.00 13.04 -12.82
C CYS A 389 8.02 11.91 -12.99
N GLY A 390 8.95 11.78 -12.04
CA GLY A 390 9.82 10.61 -11.92
C GLY A 390 9.45 9.78 -10.70
N TYR A 391 9.69 8.47 -10.75
CA TYR A 391 9.55 7.56 -9.61
C TYR A 391 10.79 6.67 -9.47
N HIS A 392 10.99 6.05 -8.32
CA HIS A 392 12.18 5.26 -8.01
C HIS A 392 11.90 3.76 -7.96
N GLN A 393 10.73 3.34 -7.47
CA GLN A 393 10.39 1.93 -7.34
C GLN A 393 9.71 1.40 -8.59
N SER A 394 10.25 0.31 -9.17
CA SER A 394 9.65 -0.33 -10.35
C SER A 394 8.30 -0.95 -9.99
N SER A 395 7.30 -0.78 -10.85
CA SER A 395 6.01 -1.43 -10.71
C SER A 395 5.97 -2.83 -11.36
N GLY A 396 7.11 -3.31 -11.87
CA GLY A 396 7.24 -4.61 -12.53
C GLY A 396 6.80 -4.57 -14.00
N LEU A 397 6.17 -5.66 -14.47
CA LEU A 397 5.63 -5.74 -15.82
C LEU A 397 4.22 -5.12 -15.92
N ILE A 398 3.86 -4.63 -17.10
CA ILE A 398 2.50 -4.27 -17.47
C ILE A 398 1.68 -5.54 -17.63
N THR A 399 0.49 -5.56 -17.03
CA THR A 399 -0.38 -6.73 -16.93
C THR A 399 -1.76 -6.51 -17.54
N GLY A 400 -2.15 -5.26 -17.80
CA GLY A 400 -3.48 -4.94 -18.32
C GLY A 400 -3.60 -3.49 -18.80
N LEU A 401 -4.73 -3.18 -19.43
CA LEU A 401 -5.17 -1.85 -19.82
C LEU A 401 -6.61 -1.62 -19.33
N GLY A 402 -6.92 -0.41 -18.87
CA GLY A 402 -8.22 -0.08 -18.29
C GLY A 402 -8.69 1.33 -18.61
N PHE A 403 -10.01 1.46 -18.75
CA PHE A 403 -10.71 2.74 -18.83
C PHE A 403 -11.86 2.75 -17.82
N ILE A 404 -11.96 3.82 -17.04
CA ILE A 404 -12.98 3.97 -16.00
C ILE A 404 -13.63 5.34 -16.10
N SER A 405 -14.96 5.40 -16.01
CA SER A 405 -15.71 6.66 -16.04
C SER A 405 -17.01 6.59 -15.23
N ASN A 406 -17.53 7.74 -14.82
CA ASN A 406 -18.87 7.88 -14.26
C ASN A 406 -19.96 8.06 -15.34
N GLY A 407 -19.58 8.05 -16.62
CA GLY A 407 -20.46 7.89 -17.78
C GLY A 407 -19.98 6.72 -18.65
N PHE A 408 -20.65 6.47 -19.78
CA PHE A 408 -20.16 5.47 -20.72
C PHE A 408 -18.89 5.97 -21.41
N LEU A 409 -17.98 5.07 -21.78
CA LEU A 409 -16.79 5.42 -22.56
C LEU A 409 -16.97 5.01 -24.01
N GLN A 410 -16.35 5.77 -24.90
CA GLN A 410 -16.08 5.34 -26.26
C GLN A 410 -14.58 5.46 -26.49
N VAL A 411 -13.94 4.35 -26.84
CA VAL A 411 -12.53 4.30 -27.21
C VAL A 411 -12.44 3.93 -28.69
N ASP A 412 -11.79 4.79 -29.45
CA ASP A 412 -11.58 4.71 -30.90
C ASP A 412 -10.44 3.75 -31.23
N TYR A 413 -9.30 3.91 -30.55
CA TYR A 413 -8.21 2.95 -30.63
C TYR A 413 -7.46 2.92 -29.31
N THR A 414 -6.69 1.86 -29.12
CA THR A 414 -5.71 1.78 -28.03
C THR A 414 -4.47 1.02 -28.48
N GLU A 415 -3.30 1.51 -28.08
CA GLU A 415 -2.01 0.97 -28.44
C GLU A 415 -1.09 0.96 -27.22
N LEU A 416 -0.38 -0.17 -27.03
CA LEU A 416 0.69 -0.30 -26.07
C LEU A 416 1.95 -0.78 -26.78
N SER A 417 3.03 -0.04 -26.60
CA SER A 417 4.35 -0.35 -27.11
C SER A 417 5.37 -0.41 -25.97
N GLY A 418 6.32 -1.35 -26.07
CA GLY A 418 7.47 -1.37 -25.16
C GLY A 418 8.46 -0.25 -25.46
N GLY A 419 9.39 0.01 -24.53
CA GLY A 419 10.44 1.03 -24.73
C GLY A 419 11.38 0.80 -25.91
N ASN A 420 11.36 -0.39 -26.52
CA ASN A 420 12.04 -0.69 -27.77
C ASN A 420 11.23 -0.29 -29.03
N GLY A 421 10.06 0.32 -28.87
CA GLY A 421 9.15 0.69 -29.95
C GLY A 421 8.32 -0.47 -30.52
N LYS A 422 8.46 -1.69 -29.99
CA LYS A 422 7.64 -2.82 -30.44
C LYS A 422 6.23 -2.68 -29.87
N ILE A 423 5.24 -2.61 -30.77
CA ILE A 423 3.83 -2.70 -30.44
C ILE A 423 3.55 -4.10 -29.88
N VAL A 424 3.04 -4.17 -28.65
CA VAL A 424 2.60 -5.42 -27.99
C VAL A 424 1.09 -5.56 -27.95
N TYR A 425 0.37 -4.44 -28.09
CA TYR A 425 -1.06 -4.41 -28.24
C TYR A 425 -1.45 -3.25 -29.15
N LYS A 426 -2.35 -3.52 -30.09
CA LYS A 426 -3.03 -2.50 -30.87
C LYS A 426 -4.41 -3.01 -31.22
N ASN A 427 -5.42 -2.19 -31.00
CA ASN A 427 -6.78 -2.49 -31.43
C ASN A 427 -7.46 -1.18 -31.83
N ASP A 428 -7.98 -1.18 -33.06
CA ASP A 428 -8.69 -0.05 -33.66
C ASP A 428 -10.22 -0.27 -33.56
N PHE A 429 -10.65 -1.37 -32.91
CA PHE A 429 -12.03 -1.76 -32.62
C PHE A 429 -13.00 -1.81 -33.82
N GLU A 430 -12.45 -1.75 -35.03
CA GLU A 430 -13.11 -2.12 -36.28
C GLU A 430 -13.45 -3.63 -36.29
N LYS A 431 -14.52 -3.98 -37.01
CA LYS A 431 -15.14 -5.32 -36.99
C LYS A 431 -14.21 -6.50 -37.26
#